data_AF-A0A9X9F4K6-F1
#
_entry.id   AF-A0A9X9F4K6-F1
#
_cell.length_a   1.000
_cell.length_b   1.000
_cell.length_c   1.000
_cell.angle_alpha   90.00
_cell.angle_beta   90.00
_cell.angle_gamma   90.00
#
_symmetry.space_group_name_H-M   'P 1'
#
loop_
_entity.id
_entity.type
_entity.pdbx_description
1 polymer ?
#
loop_
_entity_poly.entity_id
_entity_poly.type
_entity_poly.pdbx_seq_one_letter_code
_entity_poly.pdbx_strand_id
1 'polypeptide(L)'
;MNPNPNVKYPIEGNQNVQFVKNTITKPNILVGDYSYYDAKDGETFENRVLHHYEFLGDRLTIGKFCCIASGVNFIMNGANHQMDGFSAYPFNIFGNGWEKYTPSLSDLPYKGDTVIGNDVWIGMDTTIMPGIKIGDGAIIAAKSVVTRDVAP
;
A
#
# COMPACT_ATOMS: atom_id res chain seq x y z
N MET A 1 25.34 -16.17 10.80
CA MET A 1 25.22 -15.44 9.52
C MET A 1 23.79 -14.93 9.41
N ASN A 2 23.59 -13.71 8.90
CA ASN A 2 22.26 -13.12 8.73
C ASN A 2 21.62 -13.63 7.42
N PRO A 3 20.28 -13.63 7.29
CA PRO A 3 19.63 -13.94 6.02
C PRO A 3 20.06 -12.94 4.93
N ASN A 4 20.18 -13.41 3.68
CA ASN A 4 20.50 -12.56 2.53
C ASN A 4 19.28 -11.66 2.22
N PRO A 5 19.40 -10.32 2.29
CA PRO A 5 18.27 -9.41 2.07
C PRO A 5 17.78 -9.35 0.63
N ASN A 6 18.48 -9.99 -0.33
CA ASN A 6 18.14 -9.95 -1.75
C ASN A 6 17.41 -11.21 -2.25
N VAL A 7 17.01 -12.12 -1.35
CA VAL A 7 16.19 -13.29 -1.72
C VAL A 7 14.71 -13.00 -1.52
N LYS A 8 13.86 -13.58 -2.36
CA LYS A 8 12.40 -13.47 -2.23
C LYS A 8 11.89 -14.15 -0.95
N TYR A 9 12.28 -15.41 -0.75
CA TYR A 9 11.85 -16.25 0.37
C TYR A 9 13.05 -16.55 1.26
N PRO A 10 13.20 -15.87 2.41
CA PRO A 10 14.40 -16.02 3.25
C PRO A 10 14.41 -17.27 4.13
N ILE A 11 13.29 -18.01 4.21
CA ILE A 11 13.15 -19.22 5.02
C ILE A 11 13.06 -20.43 4.07
N GLU A 12 14.01 -21.36 4.16
CA GLU A 12 14.05 -22.56 3.32
C GLU A 12 12.76 -23.38 3.49
N GLY A 13 12.14 -23.76 2.37
CA GLY A 13 10.88 -24.52 2.35
C GLY A 13 9.62 -23.71 2.63
N ASN A 14 9.70 -22.42 2.94
CA ASN A 14 8.55 -21.54 3.19
C ASN A 14 8.35 -20.57 2.02
N GLN A 15 7.15 -20.58 1.43
CA GLN A 15 6.77 -19.71 0.30
C GLN A 15 5.79 -18.60 0.68
N ASN A 16 5.51 -18.43 1.97
CA ASN A 16 4.58 -17.44 2.51
C ASN A 16 5.31 -16.20 3.02
N VAL A 17 6.39 -16.39 3.79
CA VAL A 17 7.20 -15.29 4.31
C VAL A 17 8.11 -14.78 3.20
N GLN A 18 7.92 -13.53 2.80
CA GLN A 18 8.66 -12.91 1.70
C GLN A 18 9.32 -11.60 2.14
N PHE A 19 10.57 -11.38 1.73
CA PHE A 19 11.15 -10.04 1.80
C PHE A 19 10.53 -9.17 0.72
N VAL A 20 9.80 -8.14 1.16
CA VAL A 20 8.89 -7.38 0.31
C VAL A 20 9.64 -6.73 -0.85
N LYS A 21 10.78 -6.10 -0.57
CA LYS A 21 11.66 -5.46 -1.57
C LYS A 21 11.90 -6.33 -2.81
N ASN A 22 12.09 -7.63 -2.64
CA ASN A 22 12.43 -8.55 -3.72
C ASN A 22 11.20 -9.14 -4.44
N THR A 23 10.01 -8.65 -4.08
CA THR A 23 8.73 -9.01 -4.72
C THR A 23 8.08 -7.84 -5.44
N ILE A 24 8.65 -6.64 -5.30
CA ILE A 24 8.16 -5.44 -5.96
C ILE A 24 8.60 -5.42 -7.42
N THR A 25 7.66 -5.11 -8.30
CA THR A 25 7.86 -4.88 -9.73
C THR A 25 7.51 -3.44 -10.13
N LYS A 26 6.64 -2.75 -9.37
CA LYS A 26 6.22 -1.37 -9.64
C LYS A 26 7.26 -0.34 -9.16
N PRO A 27 7.61 0.67 -9.98
CA PRO A 27 8.62 1.67 -9.63
C PRO A 27 8.18 2.64 -8.53
N ASN A 28 6.88 2.81 -8.33
CA ASN A 28 6.32 3.73 -7.32
C ASN A 28 6.14 3.07 -5.94
N ILE A 29 6.65 1.85 -5.75
CA ILE A 29 6.70 1.16 -4.47
C ILE A 29 8.17 0.99 -4.07
N LEU A 30 8.55 1.60 -2.95
CA LEU A 30 9.93 1.61 -2.46
C LEU A 30 9.96 0.94 -1.09
N VAL A 31 10.74 -0.13 -0.96
CA VAL A 31 10.77 -0.91 0.29
C VAL A 31 12.20 -1.17 0.74
N GLY A 32 12.45 -0.90 2.02
CA GLY A 32 13.73 -1.15 2.67
C GLY A 32 14.05 -2.64 2.82
N ASP A 33 15.34 -2.94 2.97
CA ASP A 33 15.82 -4.28 3.24
C ASP A 33 15.19 -4.88 4.52
N TYR A 34 15.06 -6.20 4.54
CA TYR A 34 14.56 -7.00 5.67
C TYR A 34 13.09 -6.82 6.06
N SER A 35 12.39 -5.80 5.55
CA SER A 35 10.94 -5.69 5.71
C SER A 35 10.26 -6.87 5.02
N TYR A 36 9.43 -7.59 5.78
CA TYR A 36 8.82 -8.83 5.31
C TYR A 36 7.29 -8.75 5.35
N TYR A 37 6.68 -9.59 4.52
CA TYR A 37 5.25 -9.87 4.53
C TYR A 37 5.04 -11.36 4.77
N ASP A 38 4.11 -11.69 5.66
CA ASP A 38 3.68 -13.07 5.92
C ASP A 38 2.40 -13.35 5.14
N ALA A 39 2.53 -13.93 3.95
CA ALA A 39 1.39 -14.24 3.10
C ALA A 39 0.52 -15.36 3.70
N LYS A 40 -0.80 -15.24 3.54
CA LYS A 40 -1.69 -16.31 4.01
C LYS A 40 -1.66 -17.52 3.07
N ASP A 41 -1.75 -17.26 1.77
CA ASP A 41 -1.97 -18.26 0.72
C ASP A 41 -0.94 -18.10 -0.41
N GLY A 42 0.25 -17.59 -0.09
CA GLY A 42 1.36 -17.38 -1.04
C GLY A 42 1.22 -16.16 -1.95
N GLU A 43 0.25 -15.27 -1.70
CA GLU A 43 0.09 -14.05 -2.46
C GLU A 43 1.28 -13.09 -2.31
N THR A 44 1.62 -12.38 -3.39
CA THR A 44 2.67 -11.37 -3.34
C THR A 44 2.19 -10.11 -2.62
N PHE A 45 3.14 -9.38 -2.02
CA PHE A 45 2.85 -8.15 -1.30
C PHE A 45 2.20 -7.10 -2.22
N GLU A 46 2.60 -7.03 -3.49
CA GLU A 46 2.00 -6.09 -4.44
C GLU A 46 0.49 -6.29 -4.63
N ASN A 47 -0.04 -7.51 -4.44
CA ASN A 47 -1.49 -7.76 -4.49
C ASN A 47 -2.25 -7.07 -3.34
N ARG A 48 -1.53 -6.58 -2.32
CA ARG A 48 -2.06 -5.83 -1.18
C ARG A 48 -1.98 -4.31 -1.37
N VAL A 49 -1.42 -3.84 -2.48
CA VAL A 49 -1.33 -2.41 -2.83
C VAL A 49 -2.40 -2.09 -3.85
N LEU A 50 -3.54 -1.60 -3.36
CA LEU A 50 -4.79 -1.45 -4.11
C LEU A 50 -4.95 -0.02 -4.63
N HIS A 51 -5.58 0.10 -5.80
CA HIS A 51 -5.87 1.40 -6.44
C HIS A 51 -4.64 2.28 -6.71
N HIS A 52 -3.49 1.65 -6.95
CA HIS A 52 -2.22 2.33 -7.23
C HIS A 52 -1.98 2.41 -8.73
N TYR A 53 -2.31 3.57 -9.31
CA TYR A 53 -2.20 3.81 -10.75
C TYR A 53 -1.03 4.75 -11.05
N GLU A 54 -0.19 4.39 -12.02
CA GLU A 54 1.04 5.13 -12.34
C GLU A 54 0.78 6.60 -12.70
N PHE A 55 -0.34 6.89 -13.36
CA PHE A 55 -0.70 8.24 -13.77
C PHE A 55 -1.01 9.20 -12.60
N LEU A 56 -1.33 8.69 -11.41
CA LEU A 56 -1.52 9.51 -10.21
C LEU A 56 -0.20 9.90 -9.54
N GLY A 57 0.86 9.14 -9.81
CA GLY A 57 2.22 9.43 -9.33
C GLY A 57 2.42 9.33 -7.81
N ASP A 58 1.41 8.93 -7.03
CA ASP A 58 1.57 8.67 -5.60
C ASP A 58 2.49 7.47 -5.36
N ARG A 59 3.19 7.50 -4.23
CA ARG A 59 4.17 6.48 -3.85
C ARG A 59 3.76 5.76 -2.58
N LEU A 60 4.13 4.48 -2.51
CA LEU A 60 4.18 3.73 -1.26
C LEU A 60 5.64 3.55 -0.87
N THR A 61 6.03 4.12 0.26
CA THR A 61 7.38 3.92 0.82
C THR A 61 7.28 3.16 2.14
N ILE A 62 8.10 2.12 2.29
CA ILE A 62 8.20 1.34 3.53
C ILE A 62 9.67 1.26 3.94
N GLY A 63 9.96 1.56 5.19
CA GLY A 63 11.29 1.50 5.76
C GLY A 63 11.84 0.06 5.86
N LYS A 64 12.92 -0.09 6.62
CA LYS A 64 13.58 -1.36 6.88
C LYS A 64 12.98 -2.08 8.09
N PHE A 65 13.19 -3.39 8.17
CA PHE A 65 12.83 -4.22 9.33
C PHE A 65 11.36 -4.16 9.77
N CYS A 66 10.43 -3.86 8.85
CA CYS A 66 9.01 -3.88 9.17
C CYS A 66 8.45 -5.31 9.19
N CYS A 67 7.49 -5.53 10.09
CA CYS A 67 6.75 -6.78 10.24
C CYS A 67 5.33 -6.58 9.70
N ILE A 68 5.04 -7.09 8.50
CA ILE A 68 3.73 -6.92 7.86
C ILE A 68 2.98 -8.25 7.86
N ALA A 69 1.93 -8.33 8.67
CA ALA A 69 1.14 -9.55 8.81
C ALA A 69 0.24 -9.80 7.58
N SER A 70 -0.29 -11.01 7.50
CA SER A 70 -1.22 -11.42 6.44
C SER A 70 -2.44 -10.51 6.34
N GLY A 71 -2.91 -10.29 5.12
CA GLY A 71 -4.15 -9.56 4.86
C GLY A 71 -4.08 -8.04 5.04
N VAL A 72 -2.92 -7.48 5.42
CA VAL A 72 -2.73 -6.03 5.42
C VAL A 72 -2.96 -5.48 4.02
N ASN A 73 -3.73 -4.41 3.89
CA ASN A 73 -4.00 -3.73 2.62
C ASN A 73 -3.58 -2.25 2.68
N PHE A 74 -3.02 -1.76 1.58
CA PHE A 74 -2.71 -0.35 1.36
C PHE A 74 -3.66 0.18 0.29
N ILE A 75 -4.52 1.12 0.67
CA ILE A 75 -5.40 1.82 -0.27
C ILE A 75 -4.67 3.07 -0.76
N MET A 76 -4.42 3.16 -2.05
CA MET A 76 -3.75 4.29 -2.69
C MET A 76 -4.77 5.28 -3.29
N ASN A 77 -4.30 6.41 -3.84
CA ASN A 77 -5.17 7.54 -4.17
C ASN A 77 -6.20 7.25 -5.27
N GLY A 78 -5.99 6.22 -6.10
CA GLY A 78 -6.92 5.85 -7.17
C GLY A 78 -8.28 5.34 -6.70
N ALA A 79 -8.46 5.14 -5.40
CA ALA A 79 -9.76 4.80 -4.81
C ALA A 79 -10.65 6.03 -4.60
N ASN A 80 -10.09 7.25 -4.65
CA ASN A 80 -10.84 8.46 -4.36
C ASN A 80 -11.66 8.90 -5.58
N HIS A 81 -12.94 9.13 -5.36
CA HIS A 81 -13.83 9.68 -6.37
C HIS A 81 -13.84 11.21 -6.30
N GLN A 82 -14.18 11.86 -7.41
CA GLN A 82 -14.52 13.29 -7.41
C GLN A 82 -15.70 13.54 -6.44
N MET A 83 -15.63 14.61 -5.65
CA MET A 83 -16.58 14.89 -4.55
C MET A 83 -17.05 16.35 -4.47
N ASP A 84 -16.60 17.21 -5.37
CA ASP A 84 -16.97 18.64 -5.43
C ASP A 84 -18.30 18.89 -6.16
N GLY A 85 -18.75 17.93 -6.96
CA GLY A 85 -20.02 17.98 -7.69
C GLY A 85 -21.23 17.49 -6.89
N PHE A 86 -22.33 17.25 -7.61
CA PHE A 86 -23.59 16.75 -7.03
C PHE A 86 -23.61 15.24 -6.76
N SER A 87 -22.60 14.50 -7.24
CA SER A 87 -22.52 13.05 -7.15
C SER A 87 -21.08 12.59 -7.14
N ALA A 88 -20.80 11.53 -6.40
CA ALA A 88 -19.52 10.80 -6.45
C ALA A 88 -19.55 9.64 -7.47
N TYR A 89 -20.62 9.47 -8.25
CA TYR A 89 -20.72 8.38 -9.21
C TYR A 89 -19.78 8.59 -10.41
N PRO A 90 -18.91 7.63 -10.76
CA PRO A 90 -17.93 7.81 -11.82
C PRO A 90 -18.58 7.55 -13.19
N PHE A 91 -19.43 8.47 -13.67
CA PHE A 91 -20.15 8.28 -14.95
C PHE A 91 -19.20 7.93 -16.10
N ASN A 92 -18.01 8.55 -16.12
CA ASN A 92 -17.04 8.43 -17.20
C ASN A 92 -16.55 7.00 -17.45
N ILE A 93 -16.53 6.11 -16.45
CA ILE A 93 -15.97 4.76 -16.62
C ILE A 93 -16.91 3.80 -17.39
N PHE A 94 -18.18 4.16 -17.59
CA PHE A 94 -19.18 3.30 -18.25
C PHE A 94 -19.31 3.56 -19.76
N GLY A 95 -18.58 4.55 -20.29
CA GLY A 95 -18.58 4.87 -21.73
C GLY A 95 -19.94 5.39 -22.24
N ASN A 96 -20.26 5.09 -23.50
CA ASN A 96 -21.53 5.45 -24.16
C ASN A 96 -21.82 6.96 -24.17
N GLY A 97 -20.78 7.77 -24.38
CA GLY A 97 -20.86 9.22 -24.37
C GLY A 97 -20.72 9.84 -22.97
N TRP A 98 -20.59 9.04 -21.90
CA TRP A 98 -20.30 9.55 -20.56
C TRP A 98 -18.80 9.74 -20.33
N GLU A 99 -17.93 9.14 -21.14
CA GLU A 99 -16.47 9.34 -21.10
C GLU A 99 -16.06 10.81 -21.28
N LYS A 100 -16.91 11.65 -21.88
CA LYS A 100 -16.69 13.11 -21.99
C LYS A 100 -16.68 13.84 -20.64
N TYR A 101 -17.17 13.21 -19.57
CA TYR A 101 -17.16 13.72 -18.20
C TYR A 101 -15.99 13.15 -17.39
N THR A 102 -14.94 12.68 -18.05
CA THR A 102 -13.72 12.22 -17.36
C THR A 102 -13.11 13.38 -16.56
N PRO A 103 -12.94 13.24 -15.24
CA PRO A 103 -12.33 14.28 -14.42
C PRO A 103 -10.88 14.49 -14.83
N SER A 104 -10.41 15.73 -14.71
CA SER A 104 -8.97 16.00 -14.72
C SER A 104 -8.34 15.51 -13.41
N LEU A 105 -7.02 15.34 -13.39
CA LEU A 105 -6.33 14.89 -12.16
C LEU A 105 -6.53 15.87 -11.00
N SER A 106 -6.67 17.17 -11.27
CA SER A 106 -6.92 18.17 -10.24
C SER A 106 -8.32 18.10 -9.62
N ASP A 107 -9.27 17.44 -10.27
CA ASP A 107 -10.63 17.27 -9.75
C ASP A 107 -10.74 16.07 -8.79
N LEU A 108 -9.71 15.20 -8.76
CA LEU A 108 -9.67 14.01 -7.91
C LEU A 108 -9.03 14.34 -6.56
N PRO A 109 -9.64 13.94 -5.42
CA PRO A 109 -9.01 14.10 -4.12
C PRO A 109 -7.69 13.34 -4.04
N TYR A 110 -6.62 14.09 -3.78
CA TYR A 110 -5.26 13.56 -3.64
C TYR A 110 -4.75 13.78 -2.22
N LYS A 111 -4.42 12.69 -1.53
CA LYS A 111 -3.97 12.68 -0.12
C LYS A 111 -2.45 12.57 0.02
N GLY A 112 -1.73 12.44 -1.09
CA GLY A 112 -0.28 12.30 -1.09
C GLY A 112 0.19 10.85 -0.93
N ASP A 113 1.50 10.72 -0.71
CA ASP A 113 2.19 9.44 -0.56
C ASP A 113 1.84 8.75 0.76
N THR A 114 1.82 7.42 0.74
CA THR A 114 1.75 6.60 1.96
C THR A 114 3.16 6.22 2.38
N VAL A 115 3.53 6.54 3.63
CA VAL A 115 4.90 6.36 4.14
C VAL A 115 4.87 5.58 5.44
N ILE A 116 5.52 4.43 5.46
CA ILE A 116 5.77 3.61 6.65
C ILE A 116 7.25 3.75 7.01
N GLY A 117 7.51 4.08 8.28
CA GLY A 117 8.85 4.16 8.84
C GLY A 117 9.57 2.81 8.89
N ASN A 118 10.63 2.76 9.67
CA ASN A 118 11.42 1.58 9.98
C ASN A 118 10.88 0.90 11.24
N ASP A 119 11.11 -0.41 11.37
CA ASP A 119 10.76 -1.17 12.59
C ASP A 119 9.26 -1.08 12.96
N VAL A 120 8.40 -0.93 11.96
CA VAL A 120 6.95 -0.87 12.18
C VAL A 120 6.36 -2.28 12.19
N TRP A 121 5.51 -2.56 13.17
CA TRP A 121 4.71 -3.79 13.20
C TRP A 121 3.25 -3.51 12.81
N ILE A 122 2.81 -4.11 11.71
CA ILE A 122 1.45 -3.97 11.20
C ILE A 122 0.70 -5.30 11.38
N GLY A 123 -0.30 -5.29 12.25
CA GLY A 123 -1.12 -6.46 12.58
C GLY A 123 -2.01 -6.93 11.42
N MET A 124 -2.41 -8.20 11.49
CA MET A 124 -3.20 -8.90 10.48
C MET A 124 -4.45 -8.13 10.07
N ASP A 125 -4.82 -8.18 8.79
CA ASP A 125 -6.02 -7.55 8.22
C ASP A 125 -6.14 -6.02 8.44
N THR A 126 -5.03 -5.34 8.72
CA THR A 126 -5.04 -3.86 8.83
C THR A 126 -5.25 -3.22 7.46
N THR A 127 -6.07 -2.18 7.39
CA THR A 127 -6.21 -1.34 6.18
C THR A 127 -5.59 0.03 6.42
N ILE A 128 -4.63 0.41 5.58
CA ILE A 128 -3.96 1.71 5.61
C ILE A 128 -4.57 2.58 4.51
N MET A 129 -5.16 3.72 4.88
CA MET A 129 -5.81 4.63 3.93
C MET A 129 -4.79 5.48 3.15
N PRO A 130 -5.19 6.16 2.07
CA PRO A 130 -4.26 6.93 1.25
C PRO A 130 -3.66 8.11 2.01
N GLY A 131 -2.36 8.38 1.79
CA GLY A 131 -1.66 9.56 2.30
C GLY A 131 -1.19 9.47 3.75
N ILE A 132 -1.26 8.28 4.35
CA ILE A 132 -0.96 8.07 5.76
C ILE A 132 0.54 7.95 6.00
N LYS A 133 1.01 8.58 7.07
CA LYS A 133 2.38 8.45 7.58
C LYS A 133 2.38 7.69 8.91
N ILE A 134 3.14 6.59 8.97
CA ILE A 134 3.34 5.81 10.20
C ILE A 134 4.81 5.94 10.60
N GLY A 135 5.06 6.46 11.80
CA GLY A 135 6.40 6.70 12.35
C GLY A 135 7.18 5.42 12.63
N ASP A 136 8.50 5.57 12.80
CA ASP A 136 9.40 4.47 13.12
C ASP A 136 9.02 3.79 14.46
N GLY A 137 9.08 2.46 14.55
CA GLY A 137 8.82 1.73 15.79
C GLY A 137 7.34 1.58 16.18
N ALA A 138 6.42 2.17 15.41
CA ALA A 138 4.99 2.11 15.70
C ALA A 138 4.43 0.68 15.60
N ILE A 139 3.42 0.38 16.43
CA ILE A 139 2.68 -0.88 16.42
C ILE A 139 1.22 -0.61 16.08
N ILE A 140 0.74 -1.22 14.99
CA ILE A 140 -0.65 -1.15 14.55
C ILE A 140 -1.34 -2.47 14.89
N ALA A 141 -2.36 -2.41 15.75
CA ALA A 141 -3.12 -3.59 16.14
C ALA A 141 -3.83 -4.23 14.93
N ALA A 142 -4.01 -5.55 14.97
CA ALA A 142 -4.72 -6.28 13.93
C ALA A 142 -6.15 -5.72 13.71
N LYS A 143 -6.61 -5.79 12.45
CA LYS A 143 -7.92 -5.30 11.98
C LYS A 143 -8.14 -3.79 12.15
N SER A 144 -7.07 -3.02 12.32
CA SER A 144 -7.16 -1.57 12.37
C SER A 144 -7.51 -0.98 11.00
N VAL A 145 -8.18 0.16 11.01
CA VAL A 145 -8.29 1.04 9.83
C VAL A 145 -7.55 2.33 10.14
N VAL A 146 -6.36 2.49 9.56
CA VAL A 146 -5.50 3.65 9.81
C VAL A 146 -5.96 4.80 8.92
N THR A 147 -6.64 5.77 9.52
CA THR A 147 -7.24 6.92 8.83
C THR A 147 -6.54 8.25 9.09
N ARG A 148 -5.52 8.25 9.96
CA ARG A 148 -4.68 9.40 10.31
C ARG A 148 -3.26 8.94 10.57
N ASP A 149 -2.33 9.88 10.50
CA ASP A 149 -0.92 9.63 10.80
C ASP A 149 -0.74 9.05 12.22
N VAL A 150 0.28 8.21 12.36
CA VAL A 150 0.67 7.56 13.62
C VAL A 150 2.09 8.03 13.95
N ALA A 151 2.27 8.60 15.14
CA ALA A 151 3.58 9.03 15.62
C ALA A 151 4.51 7.82 15.87
N PRO A 152 5.85 8.04 15.92
CA PRO A 152 6.80 7.02 16.35
C PRO A 152 6.49 6.46 17.75
#